data_AF-A0A7Y8UVH8-F1
#
_entry.id   AF-A0A7Y8UVH8-F1
#
_cell.length_a   1.000
_cell.length_b   1.000
_cell.length_c   1.000
_cell.angle_alpha   90.00
_cell.angle_beta   90.00
_cell.angle_gamma   90.00
#
_symmetry.space_group_name_H-M   'P 1'
#
loop_
_entity.id
_entity.type
_entity.pdbx_description
1 polymer ?
#
loop_
_entity_poly.entity_id
_entity_poly.type
_entity_poly.pdbx_seq_one_letter_code
_entity_poly.pdbx_strand_id
1 'polypeptide(L)' 'MNLHQFAETHDVTNQPPSLDGANLYRIDLPLQEWSRRFGAGWAQARIDAYGALAGG' A
#
# COMPACT_ATOMS: atom_id res chain seq x y z
N MET A 1 15.32 39.66 -0.58
CA MET A 1 14.54 39.21 0.59
C MET A 1 13.77 37.97 0.17
N ASN A 2 14.03 36.82 0.79
CA ASN A 2 13.33 35.57 0.42
C ASN A 2 11.97 35.56 1.13
N LEU A 3 10.90 35.78 0.36
CA LEU A 3 9.53 35.88 0.88
C LEU A 3 9.02 34.56 1.48
N HIS A 4 9.62 33.42 1.12
CA HIS A 4 9.24 32.10 1.67
C HIS A 4 9.57 31.97 3.16
N GLN A 5 10.52 32.76 3.67
CA GLN A 5 10.94 32.69 5.07
C GLN A 5 9.82 33.10 6.06
N PHE A 6 8.76 33.76 5.58
CA PHE A 6 7.59 34.15 6.39
C PHE A 6 6.29 33.47 5.93
N ALA A 7 6.36 32.50 5.01
CA ALA A 7 5.18 31.87 4.41
C ALA A 7 4.65 30.68 5.22
N GLU A 8 5.53 29.98 5.95
CA GLU A 8 5.14 28.87 6.82
C GLU A 8 4.43 29.39 8.07
N THR A 9 3.20 28.93 8.31
CA THR A 9 2.34 29.39 9.44
C THR A 9 2.25 28.39 10.58
N HIS A 10 2.62 27.14 10.35
CA HIS A 10 2.62 26.05 11.32
C HIS A 10 3.48 24.89 10.83
N ASP A 11 3.88 24.01 11.75
CA ASP A 11 4.53 22.75 11.41
C ASP A 11 3.50 21.65 11.17
N VAL A 12 3.64 20.94 10.04
CA VAL A 12 2.82 19.76 9.76
C VAL A 12 3.44 18.55 10.46
N THR A 13 2.79 18.08 11.52
CA THR A 13 3.24 16.93 12.32
C THR A 13 2.22 15.79 12.28
N ASN A 14 2.59 14.61 12.79
CA ASN A 14 1.74 13.41 12.82
C ASN A 14 1.26 12.96 11.42
N GLN A 15 2.10 13.14 10.40
CA GLN A 15 1.83 12.56 9.08
C GLN A 15 2.25 11.08 9.11
N PRO A 16 1.31 10.13 8.95
CA PRO A 16 1.69 8.73 8.80
C PRO A 16 2.51 8.56 7.51
N PRO A 17 3.45 7.61 7.49
CA PRO A 17 4.15 7.28 6.27
C PRO A 17 3.18 6.72 5.21
N SER A 18 3.55 6.87 3.94
CA SER A 18 2.86 6.16 2.85
C SER A 18 2.95 4.64 3.04
N LEU A 19 1.96 3.92 2.51
CA LEU A 19 1.93 2.45 2.51
C LEU A 19 2.65 1.85 1.28
N ASP A 20 3.46 2.64 0.59
CA ASP A 20 4.11 2.23 -0.66
C ASP A 20 5.08 1.05 -0.46
N GLY A 21 5.15 0.18 -1.47
CA GLY A 21 5.96 -1.03 -1.48
C GLY A 21 5.36 -2.21 -0.70
N ALA A 22 4.19 -2.04 -0.07
CA ALA A 22 3.48 -3.15 0.57
C ALA A 22 2.84 -4.06 -0.48
N ASN A 23 3.06 -5.37 -0.37
CA ASN A 23 2.29 -6.30 -1.20
C ASN A 23 0.83 -6.37 -0.73
N LEU A 24 -0.06 -5.75 -1.50
CA LEU A 24 -1.48 -5.59 -1.14
C LEU A 24 -2.21 -6.93 -1.00
N TYR A 25 -1.75 -7.96 -1.70
CA TYR A 25 -2.32 -9.31 -1.57
C TYR A 25 -1.92 -9.97 -0.24
N ARG A 26 -0.66 -9.84 0.16
CA ARG A 26 -0.12 -10.53 1.35
C ARG A 26 -0.66 -9.98 2.67
N ILE A 27 -1.05 -8.71 2.71
CA ILE A 27 -1.62 -8.07 3.89
C ILE A 27 -3.14 -8.30 4.03
N ASP A 28 -3.79 -8.83 3.01
CA ASP A 28 -5.23 -9.13 3.01
C ASP A 28 -5.48 -10.64 3.23
N LEU A 29 -5.58 -11.02 4.50
CA LEU A 29 -5.86 -12.41 4.91
C LEU A 29 -7.23 -12.90 4.41
N PRO A 30 -8.33 -12.11 4.49
CA PRO A 30 -9.59 -12.51 3.88
C PRO A 30 -9.47 -12.84 2.39
N LEU A 31 -8.82 -11.98 1.59
CA LEU A 31 -8.65 -12.21 0.15
C LEU A 31 -7.87 -13.49 -0.13
N GLN A 32 -6.83 -13.77 0.65
CA GLN A 32 -6.07 -15.02 0.56
C GLN A 32 -6.94 -16.26 0.83
N GLU A 33 -7.73 -16.21 1.90
CA GLU A 33 -8.60 -17.32 2.30
C GLU A 33 -9.69 -17.58 1.25
N TRP A 34 -10.40 -16.53 0.83
CA TRP A 34 -11.51 -16.66 -0.10
C TRP A 34 -11.05 -17.07 -1.50
N SER A 35 -9.91 -16.55 -1.97
CA SER A 35 -9.33 -16.97 -3.26
C SER A 35 -9.05 -18.47 -3.27
N ARG A 36 -8.47 -19.01 -2.20
CA ARG A 36 -8.22 -20.45 -2.08
C ARG A 36 -9.53 -21.23 -2.01
N ARG A 37 -10.47 -20.79 -1.16
CA ARG A 37 -11.75 -21.46 -0.92
C ARG A 37 -12.62 -21.57 -2.16
N PHE A 38 -12.59 -20.57 -3.04
CA PHE A 38 -13.37 -20.55 -4.28
C PHE A 38 -12.59 -21.05 -5.50
N GLY A 39 -11.49 -21.77 -5.30
CA GLY A 39 -10.79 -22.50 -6.36
C GLY A 39 -9.80 -21.67 -7.18
N ALA A 40 -9.45 -20.45 -6.75
CA ALA A 40 -8.42 -19.64 -7.40
C ALA A 40 -6.98 -19.99 -6.97
N GLY A 41 -6.77 -21.11 -6.28
CA GLY A 41 -5.44 -21.54 -5.82
C GLY A 41 -4.40 -21.69 -6.96
N TRP A 42 -4.85 -21.99 -8.18
CA TRP A 42 -3.99 -22.03 -9.37
C TRP A 42 -3.36 -20.67 -9.73
N ALA A 43 -3.96 -19.55 -9.28
CA ALA A 43 -3.52 -18.20 -9.60
C ALA A 43 -2.63 -17.58 -8.50
N GLN A 44 -2.39 -18.30 -7.39
CA GLN A 44 -1.75 -17.76 -6.19
C GLN A 44 -0.46 -16.97 -6.47
N ALA A 45 0.46 -17.54 -7.25
CA ALA A 45 1.73 -16.89 -7.59
C ALA A 45 1.54 -15.62 -8.44
N ARG A 46 0.53 -15.59 -9.31
CA ARG A 46 0.21 -14.42 -10.13
C ARG A 46 -0.41 -13.31 -9.29
N ILE A 47 -1.30 -13.67 -8.36
CA ILE A 47 -1.94 -12.72 -7.46
C ILE A 47 -0.90 -12.12 -6.49
N ASP A 48 0.03 -12.93 -5.98
CA ASP A 48 1.14 -12.45 -5.14
C ASP A 48 2.04 -11.46 -5.89
N ALA A 49 2.47 -11.80 -7.11
CA ALA A 49 3.27 -10.90 -7.94
C ALA A 49 2.52 -9.60 -8.27
N TYR A 50 1.24 -9.69 -8.61
CA TYR A 50 0.42 -8.51 -8.90
C TYR A 50 0.19 -7.66 -7.65
N GLY A 51 0.02 -8.28 -6.47
CA GLY A 51 -0.12 -7.58 -5.20
C GLY A 51 1.11 -6.74 -4.85
N ALA A 52 2.31 -7.20 -5.20
CA ALA A 52 3.53 -6.40 -5.07
C ALA A 52 3.54 -5.20 -6.03
N LEU A 53 3.15 -5.40 -7.30
CA LEU A 53 3.09 -4.32 -8.30
C LEU A 53 2.05 -3.25 -7.97
N ALA A 54 0.90 -3.66 -7.43
CA ALA A 54 -0.17 -2.74 -7.04
C ALA A 54 0.15 -1.95 -5.76
N GLY A 55 1.18 -2.38 -5.01
CA GLY A 55 1.64 -1.76 -3.78
C GLY A 55 2.47 -0.50 -3.95
N GLY A 56 2.81 -0.13 -5.19
CA GLY A 56 3.76 0.95 -5.48
C GLY A 56 5.18 0.46 -5.70
#